data_AF-A0A256HK24-F1
#
_entry.id   AF-A0A256HK24-F1
#
_cell.length_a   1.000
_cell.length_b   1.000
_cell.length_c   1.000
_cell.angle_alpha   90.00
_cell.angle_beta   90.00
_cell.angle_gamma   90.00
#
_symmetry.space_group_name_H-M   'P 1'
#
loop_
_entity.id
_entity.type
_entity.pdbx_description
1 polymer ?
#
loop_
_entity_poly.entity_id
_entity_poly.type
_entity_poly.pdbx_seq_one_letter_code
_entity_poly.pdbx_strand_id
1 'polypeptide(L)'
;MPVFSDFYFELRDMDFRPSEHIKDLTHIWESEWDASLGTTPAKEITNEALRRANADGPTRIVAHYAQPHVPYVGEKTIGSWSTDETALGEDAELRDVLAQDRKRPTQVVLDKIYNGEVSDSELKEAYRSNLEYVLAEVERLVHRVDCPVVITGDHGEHLGEGGRYLHEEDSTVVRRVPWFVVSSDELDTESNETDPSNSHKSKSYSGSEEELEERLRNLGYK
;
A
#
# COMPACT_ATOMS: atom_id res chain seq x y z
N MET A 1 -0.71 -8.03 5.35
CA MET A 1 -0.26 -6.70 4.93
C MET A 1 -0.01 -5.88 6.18
N PRO A 2 1.18 -5.28 6.38
CA PRO A 2 1.28 -4.21 7.36
C PRO A 2 0.45 -3.02 6.87
N VAL A 3 -0.37 -2.44 7.75
CA VAL A 3 -1.03 -1.16 7.50
C VAL A 3 -0.65 -0.20 8.60
N PHE A 4 -0.44 1.08 8.24
CA PHE A 4 -0.05 2.09 9.21
C PHE A 4 -1.30 2.70 9.85
N SER A 5 -1.75 2.10 10.95
CA SER A 5 -2.94 2.54 11.71
C SER A 5 -2.86 2.15 13.18
N ASP A 6 -3.54 2.90 14.04
CA ASP A 6 -3.64 2.54 15.46
C ASP A 6 -4.21 1.12 15.66
N PHE A 7 -5.24 0.76 14.88
CA PHE A 7 -5.82 -0.57 14.85
C PHE A 7 -4.76 -1.66 14.63
N TYR A 8 -3.87 -1.50 13.64
CA TYR A 8 -2.87 -2.51 13.34
C TYR A 8 -1.84 -2.64 14.46
N PHE A 9 -1.44 -1.52 15.06
CA PHE A 9 -0.47 -1.53 16.16
C PHE A 9 -1.08 -2.11 17.44
N GLU A 10 -2.36 -1.84 17.71
CA GLU A 10 -3.11 -2.47 18.80
C GLU A 10 -3.28 -3.97 18.60
N LEU A 11 -3.67 -4.41 17.39
CA LEU A 11 -3.77 -5.83 17.02
C LEU A 11 -2.45 -6.59 17.24
N ARG A 12 -1.31 -5.89 17.18
CA ARG A 12 0.03 -6.45 17.33
C ARG A 12 0.64 -6.23 18.72
N ASP A 13 -0.13 -5.75 19.69
CA ASP A 13 0.32 -5.45 21.05
C ASP A 13 1.55 -4.54 21.08
N MET A 14 1.55 -3.53 20.19
CA MET A 14 2.60 -2.51 20.10
C MET A 14 2.12 -1.23 20.79
N ASP A 15 3.01 -0.53 21.49
CA ASP A 15 2.67 0.70 22.23
C ASP A 15 2.58 1.95 21.34
N PHE A 16 3.10 1.90 20.11
CA PHE A 16 3.13 3.07 19.22
C PHE A 16 1.76 3.34 18.56
N ARG A 17 1.31 4.59 18.54
CA ARG A 17 0.06 5.02 17.89
C ARG A 17 0.34 6.08 16.81
N PRO A 18 0.27 5.72 15.51
CA PRO A 18 0.40 6.67 14.40
C PRO A 18 -0.37 7.98 14.58
N SER A 19 -1.60 7.93 15.10
CA SER A 19 -2.48 9.10 15.24
C SER A 19 -1.95 10.15 16.24
N GLU A 20 -1.09 9.75 17.18
CA GLU A 20 -0.48 10.67 18.15
C GLU A 20 0.67 11.51 17.56
N HIS A 21 1.18 11.09 16.40
CA HIS A 21 2.35 11.69 15.75
C HIS A 21 2.04 12.35 14.41
N ILE A 22 0.95 11.95 13.75
CA ILE A 22 0.53 12.47 12.45
C ILE A 22 -0.80 13.19 12.60
N LYS A 23 -0.80 14.51 12.37
CA LYS A 23 -1.97 15.37 12.54
C LYS A 23 -3.18 14.91 11.71
N ASP A 24 -2.94 14.58 10.44
CA ASP A 24 -3.96 14.22 9.47
C ASP A 24 -3.62 12.86 8.87
N LEU A 25 -4.08 11.78 9.50
CA LEU A 25 -3.83 10.40 9.08
C LEU A 25 -5.06 9.84 8.33
N THR A 26 -4.95 9.65 7.02
CA THR A 26 -6.01 9.02 6.21
C THR A 26 -5.76 7.52 6.04
N HIS A 27 -6.69 6.68 6.49
CA HIS A 27 -6.62 5.22 6.31
C HIS A 27 -7.25 4.77 4.98
N ILE A 28 -6.54 4.99 3.86
CA ILE A 28 -7.06 4.64 2.52
C ILE A 28 -7.42 3.16 2.38
N TRP A 29 -6.72 2.29 3.11
CA TRP A 29 -7.01 0.86 3.15
C TRP A 29 -8.39 0.51 3.73
N GLU A 30 -9.07 1.43 4.42
CA GLU A 30 -10.41 1.17 4.98
C GLU A 30 -11.55 1.42 3.99
N SER A 31 -11.32 2.23 2.96
CA SER A 31 -12.33 2.57 1.95
C SER A 31 -11.98 2.05 0.56
N GLU A 32 -10.69 1.90 0.26
CA GLU A 32 -10.17 1.56 -1.06
C GLU A 32 -9.41 0.23 -1.09
N TRP A 33 -9.65 -0.65 -0.12
CA TRP A 33 -9.18 -2.03 -0.20
C TRP A 33 -9.83 -2.75 -1.39
N ASP A 34 -9.01 -3.39 -2.23
CA ASP A 34 -9.49 -4.23 -3.32
C ASP A 34 -9.28 -5.70 -2.93
N ALA A 35 -10.37 -6.41 -2.61
CA ALA A 35 -10.33 -7.81 -2.22
C ALA A 35 -9.84 -8.73 -3.36
N SER A 36 -10.07 -8.35 -4.62
CA SER A 36 -9.65 -9.14 -5.79
C SER A 36 -8.13 -9.07 -6.00
N LEU A 37 -7.54 -7.90 -5.74
CA LEU A 37 -6.10 -7.71 -5.75
C LEU A 37 -5.46 -8.14 -4.42
N GLY A 38 -6.24 -8.15 -3.34
CA GLY A 38 -5.77 -8.41 -2.00
C GLY A 38 -4.79 -7.34 -1.50
N THR A 39 -4.95 -6.10 -1.99
CA THR A 39 -4.19 -4.91 -1.61
C THR A 39 -4.99 -3.64 -1.89
N THR A 40 -4.58 -2.52 -1.28
CA THR A 40 -5.03 -1.20 -1.71
C THR A 40 -4.29 -0.84 -3.01
N PRO A 41 -4.99 -0.49 -4.11
CA PRO A 41 -4.35 -0.09 -5.36
C PRO A 41 -3.49 1.17 -5.19
N ALA A 42 -2.34 1.22 -5.85
CA ALA A 42 -1.41 2.37 -5.75
C ALA A 42 -2.06 3.68 -6.21
N LYS A 43 -2.93 3.62 -7.22
CA LYS A 43 -3.66 4.78 -7.75
C LYS A 43 -4.46 5.52 -6.68
N GLU A 44 -4.99 4.82 -5.67
CA GLU A 44 -5.83 5.41 -4.63
C GLU A 44 -5.02 6.20 -3.62
N ILE A 45 -3.78 5.78 -3.36
CA ILE A 45 -2.81 6.56 -2.59
C ILE A 45 -2.47 7.85 -3.34
N THR A 46 -2.18 7.75 -4.65
CA THR A 46 -1.88 8.93 -5.48
C THR A 46 -3.08 9.88 -5.58
N ASN A 47 -4.31 9.36 -5.74
CA ASN A 47 -5.55 10.16 -5.78
C ASN A 47 -5.70 11.01 -4.51
N GLU A 48 -5.58 10.40 -3.33
CA GLU A 48 -5.68 11.13 -2.06
C GLU A 48 -4.53 12.13 -1.89
N ALA A 49 -3.30 11.74 -2.24
CA ALA A 49 -2.14 12.62 -2.15
C ALA A 49 -2.32 13.88 -3.01
N LEU A 50 -2.77 13.74 -4.26
CA LEU A 50 -3.08 14.87 -5.15
C LEU A 50 -4.23 15.71 -4.62
N ARG A 51 -5.29 15.10 -4.10
CA ARG A 51 -6.41 15.82 -3.49
C ARG A 51 -5.95 16.70 -2.32
N ARG A 52 -5.05 16.17 -1.48
CA ARG A 52 -4.46 16.91 -0.35
C ARG A 52 -3.47 17.97 -0.80
N ALA A 53 -2.67 17.70 -1.82
CA ALA A 53 -1.71 18.66 -2.38
C ALA A 53 -2.40 19.87 -3.02
N ASN A 54 -3.58 19.68 -3.62
CA ASN A 54 -4.38 20.75 -4.22
C ASN A 54 -5.25 21.52 -3.22
N ALA A 55 -5.28 21.14 -1.95
CA ALA A 55 -6.04 21.86 -0.93
C ALA A 55 -5.29 23.13 -0.48
N ASP A 56 -6.03 24.17 -0.10
CA ASP A 56 -5.44 25.43 0.38
C ASP A 56 -4.61 25.23 1.66
N GLY A 57 -3.32 25.57 1.60
CA GLY A 57 -2.43 25.63 2.78
C GLY A 57 -1.05 25.00 2.58
N PRO A 58 -0.13 25.16 3.55
CA PRO A 58 1.17 24.49 3.50
C PRO A 58 1.01 22.99 3.73
N THR A 59 1.46 22.21 2.76
CA THR A 59 1.20 20.76 2.73
C THR A 59 2.52 19.99 2.86
N ARG A 60 2.62 19.17 3.92
CA ARG A 60 3.66 18.15 4.09
C ARG A 60 2.99 16.79 4.07
N ILE A 61 3.12 16.07 2.95
CA ILE A 61 2.48 14.77 2.76
C ILE A 61 3.53 13.67 2.84
N VAL A 62 3.15 12.57 3.47
CA VAL A 62 3.79 11.26 3.31
C VAL A 62 2.78 10.36 2.61
N ALA A 63 3.04 9.99 1.36
CA ALA A 63 2.25 9.02 0.61
C ALA A 63 2.88 7.64 0.81
N HIS A 64 2.18 6.73 1.49
CA HIS A 64 2.69 5.41 1.84
C HIS A 64 2.04 4.34 0.97
N TYR A 65 2.80 3.82 0.02
CA TYR A 65 2.38 2.77 -0.89
C TYR A 65 2.73 1.40 -0.30
N ALA A 66 1.84 0.43 -0.41
CA ALA A 66 2.13 -0.94 0.03
C ALA A 66 3.10 -1.65 -0.93
N GLN A 67 3.03 -1.33 -2.22
CA GLN A 67 3.89 -1.93 -3.24
C GLN A 67 5.34 -1.41 -3.13
N PRO A 68 6.36 -2.25 -3.42
CA PRO A 68 6.27 -3.55 -4.09
C PRO A 68 6.08 -4.77 -3.17
N HIS A 69 5.59 -4.62 -1.93
CA HIS A 69 5.24 -5.77 -1.07
C HIS A 69 4.18 -6.68 -1.73
N VAL A 70 4.20 -7.97 -1.38
CA VAL A 70 3.18 -8.95 -1.80
C VAL A 70 1.77 -8.54 -1.35
N PRO A 71 0.70 -8.79 -2.14
CA PRO A 71 0.68 -9.48 -3.44
C PRO A 71 1.34 -8.68 -4.57
N TYR A 72 1.89 -9.41 -5.55
CA TYR A 72 2.44 -8.79 -6.75
C TYR A 72 1.31 -8.59 -7.77
N VAL A 73 0.96 -7.34 -8.03
CA VAL A 73 -0.23 -6.92 -8.81
C VAL A 73 0.11 -6.16 -10.10
N GLY A 74 1.39 -6.14 -10.49
CA GLY A 74 1.81 -5.66 -11.81
C GLY A 74 1.36 -6.58 -12.95
N GLU A 75 1.88 -6.36 -14.15
CA GLU A 75 1.64 -7.22 -15.32
C GLU A 75 1.96 -8.70 -15.03
N LYS A 76 3.06 -8.96 -14.33
CA LYS A 76 3.39 -10.28 -13.79
C LYS A 76 2.85 -10.41 -12.38
N THR A 77 1.78 -11.19 -12.23
CA THR A 77 1.13 -11.40 -10.94
C THR A 77 1.63 -12.66 -10.23
N ILE A 78 1.74 -12.57 -8.92
CA ILE A 78 1.82 -13.73 -8.03
C ILE A 78 0.88 -13.41 -6.87
N GLY A 79 -0.28 -14.07 -6.89
CA GLY A 79 -1.27 -13.96 -5.83
C GLY A 79 -0.71 -14.50 -4.51
N SER A 80 -0.95 -13.74 -3.44
CA SER A 80 -0.51 -14.07 -2.08
C SER A 80 -1.63 -14.61 -1.20
N TRP A 81 -2.81 -14.84 -1.76
CA TRP A 81 -3.96 -15.40 -1.04
C TRP A 81 -4.23 -16.80 -1.62
N SER A 82 -4.55 -17.76 -0.76
CA SER A 82 -4.80 -19.15 -1.17
C SER A 82 -6.02 -19.23 -2.08
N THR A 83 -5.93 -20.07 -3.13
CA THR A 83 -7.08 -20.42 -3.98
C THR A 83 -8.01 -21.45 -3.32
N ASP A 84 -7.52 -22.18 -2.32
CA ASP A 84 -8.22 -23.32 -1.70
C ASP A 84 -9.10 -22.92 -0.50
N GLU A 85 -8.82 -21.78 0.12
CA GLU A 85 -9.70 -21.18 1.13
C GLU A 85 -10.40 -20.03 0.45
N THR A 86 -11.63 -20.27 -0.04
CA THR A 86 -12.64 -19.27 -0.45
C THR A 86 -12.02 -17.88 -0.58
N ALA A 87 -11.57 -17.54 -1.80
CA ALA A 87 -11.14 -16.20 -2.17
C ALA A 87 -11.97 -15.21 -1.36
N LEU A 88 -11.29 -14.30 -0.66
CA LEU A 88 -11.91 -13.21 0.08
C LEU A 88 -13.17 -12.82 -0.68
N GLY A 89 -14.34 -12.96 -0.04
CA GLY A 89 -15.59 -12.58 -0.71
C GLY A 89 -15.37 -11.19 -1.30
N GLU A 90 -15.92 -10.91 -2.48
CA GLU A 90 -15.63 -9.65 -3.18
C GLU A 90 -15.87 -8.40 -2.29
N ASP A 91 -16.70 -8.56 -1.26
CA ASP A 91 -17.05 -7.57 -0.23
C ASP A 91 -16.22 -7.66 1.07
N ALA A 92 -15.13 -8.42 1.12
CA ALA A 92 -14.33 -8.61 2.32
C ALA A 92 -13.54 -7.33 2.69
N GLU A 93 -13.79 -6.83 3.90
CA GLU A 93 -13.10 -5.67 4.47
C GLU A 93 -11.75 -6.08 5.06
N LEU A 94 -10.70 -5.24 4.91
CA LEU A 94 -9.35 -5.60 5.36
C LEU A 94 -9.27 -5.89 6.88
N ARG A 95 -10.11 -5.24 7.69
CA ARG A 95 -10.15 -5.49 9.15
C ARG A 95 -10.51 -6.93 9.47
N ASP A 96 -11.53 -7.47 8.79
CA ASP A 96 -11.97 -8.85 8.97
C ASP A 96 -10.88 -9.83 8.53
N VAL A 97 -10.15 -9.49 7.48
CA VAL A 97 -9.02 -10.28 7.00
C VAL A 97 -7.88 -10.29 8.02
N LEU A 98 -7.56 -9.14 8.63
CA LEU A 98 -6.49 -9.01 9.62
C LEU A 98 -6.82 -9.65 10.96
N ALA A 99 -8.11 -9.72 11.34
CA ALA A 99 -8.57 -10.31 12.59
C ALA A 99 -8.66 -11.84 12.57
N GLN A 100 -8.60 -12.47 11.39
CA GLN A 100 -8.70 -13.92 11.25
C GLN A 100 -7.33 -14.61 11.33
N ASP A 101 -7.29 -15.80 11.93
CA ASP A 101 -6.11 -16.66 11.98
C ASP A 101 -5.90 -17.36 10.62
N ARG A 102 -5.44 -16.58 9.63
CA ARG A 102 -5.13 -17.03 8.27
C ARG A 102 -3.63 -16.97 8.00
N LYS A 103 -3.17 -17.78 7.04
CA LYS A 103 -1.81 -17.63 6.52
C LYS A 103 -1.61 -16.22 5.99
N ARG A 104 -0.49 -15.60 6.39
CA ARG A 104 -0.09 -14.28 5.91
C ARG A 104 0.22 -14.35 4.40
N PRO A 105 -0.02 -13.26 3.65
CA PRO A 105 0.40 -13.13 2.26
C PRO A 105 1.83 -13.60 1.98
N THR A 106 2.76 -13.22 2.86
CA THR A 106 4.17 -13.61 2.79
C THR A 106 4.37 -15.12 2.92
N GLN A 107 3.62 -15.78 3.82
CA GLN A 107 3.70 -17.23 4.03
C GLN A 107 3.18 -17.99 2.80
N VAL A 108 2.09 -17.52 2.18
CA VAL A 108 1.55 -18.14 0.95
C VAL A 108 2.55 -18.06 -0.20
N VAL A 109 3.21 -16.93 -0.38
CA VAL A 109 4.24 -16.77 -1.42
C VAL A 109 5.45 -17.65 -1.12
N LEU A 110 5.90 -17.74 0.13
CA LEU A 110 6.98 -18.65 0.53
C LEU A 110 6.64 -20.12 0.25
N ASP A 111 5.41 -20.57 0.57
CA ASP A 111 4.97 -21.93 0.30
C ASP A 111 5.07 -22.26 -1.21
N LYS A 112 4.61 -21.35 -2.07
CA LYS A 112 4.72 -21.51 -3.54
C LYS A 112 6.18 -21.63 -4.00
N ILE A 113 7.07 -20.83 -3.43
CA ILE A 113 8.51 -20.89 -3.74
C ILE A 113 9.08 -22.24 -3.31
N TYR A 114 8.84 -22.66 -2.07
CA TYR A 114 9.41 -23.90 -1.53
C TYR A 114 8.82 -25.17 -2.16
N ASN A 115 7.58 -25.10 -2.65
CA ASN A 115 6.96 -26.18 -3.43
C ASN A 115 7.46 -26.23 -4.90
N GLY A 116 8.24 -25.23 -5.34
CA GLY A 116 8.71 -25.12 -6.72
C GLY A 116 7.63 -24.65 -7.71
N GLU A 117 6.52 -24.09 -7.21
CA GLU A 117 5.45 -23.48 -8.03
C GLU A 117 5.85 -22.10 -8.55
N VAL A 118 6.78 -21.42 -7.86
CA VAL A 118 7.36 -20.14 -8.26
C VAL A 118 8.87 -20.26 -8.23
N SER A 119 9.52 -20.06 -9.38
CA SER A 119 10.98 -19.96 -9.47
C SER A 119 11.50 -18.58 -9.05
N ASP A 120 12.79 -18.49 -8.69
CA ASP A 120 13.47 -17.21 -8.41
C ASP A 120 13.33 -16.21 -9.57
N SER A 121 13.32 -16.69 -10.81
CA SER A 121 13.17 -15.83 -11.99
C SER A 121 11.77 -15.23 -12.06
N GLU A 122 10.74 -16.04 -11.79
CA GLU A 122 9.35 -15.57 -11.78
C GLU A 122 9.09 -14.62 -10.62
N LEU A 123 9.68 -14.89 -9.45
CA LEU A 123 9.60 -13.98 -8.30
C LEU A 123 10.23 -12.61 -8.64
N LYS A 124 11.42 -12.59 -9.23
CA LYS A 124 12.10 -11.35 -9.65
C LYS A 124 11.31 -10.59 -10.71
N GLU A 125 10.73 -11.30 -11.67
CA GLU A 125 9.86 -10.71 -12.70
C GLU A 125 8.61 -10.07 -12.06
N ALA A 126 7.95 -10.78 -11.14
CA ALA A 126 6.77 -10.28 -10.44
C ALA A 126 7.09 -9.08 -9.53
N TYR A 127 8.19 -9.15 -8.77
CA TYR A 127 8.65 -8.03 -7.94
C TYR A 127 8.93 -6.78 -8.78
N ARG A 128 9.66 -6.95 -9.89
CA ARG A 128 9.96 -5.85 -10.82
C ARG A 128 8.70 -5.27 -11.43
N SER A 129 7.79 -6.12 -11.90
CA SER A 129 6.53 -5.68 -12.49
C SER A 129 5.65 -4.93 -11.48
N ASN A 130 5.64 -5.36 -10.22
CA ASN A 130 4.92 -4.68 -9.13
C ASN A 130 5.56 -3.33 -8.78
N LEU A 131 6.90 -3.24 -8.83
CA LEU A 131 7.63 -2.00 -8.65
C LEU A 131 7.36 -1.01 -9.79
N GLU A 132 7.37 -1.47 -11.05
CA GLU A 132 7.04 -0.65 -12.21
C GLU A 132 5.58 -0.14 -12.14
N TYR A 133 4.64 -1.00 -11.71
CA TYR A 133 3.25 -0.63 -11.46
C TYR A 133 3.10 0.54 -10.47
N VAL A 134 3.75 0.47 -9.30
CA VAL A 134 3.65 1.56 -8.30
C VAL A 134 4.43 2.79 -8.72
N LEU A 135 5.57 2.63 -9.40
CA LEU A 135 6.37 3.77 -9.86
C LEU A 135 5.64 4.60 -10.92
N ALA A 136 4.78 4.00 -11.75
CA ALA A 136 3.92 4.77 -12.65
C ALA A 136 2.97 5.73 -11.89
N GLU A 137 2.42 5.28 -10.77
CA GLU A 137 1.56 6.11 -9.92
C GLU A 137 2.33 7.16 -9.10
N VAL A 138 3.58 6.86 -8.74
CA VAL A 138 4.48 7.83 -8.10
C VAL A 138 4.96 8.88 -9.11
N GLU A 139 5.30 8.48 -10.34
CA GLU A 139 5.66 9.39 -11.43
C GLU A 139 4.51 10.37 -11.70
N ARG A 140 3.28 9.86 -11.78
CA ARG A 140 2.07 10.69 -11.89
C ARG A 140 1.96 11.72 -10.76
N LEU A 141 2.19 11.32 -9.51
CA LEU A 141 2.18 12.23 -8.35
C LEU A 141 3.26 13.31 -8.47
N VAL A 142 4.50 12.90 -8.78
CA VAL A 142 5.67 13.77 -8.88
C VAL A 142 5.47 14.87 -9.92
N HIS A 143 4.94 14.53 -11.10
CA HIS A 143 4.67 15.49 -12.16
C HIS A 143 3.58 16.54 -11.85
N ARG A 144 2.88 16.41 -10.73
CA ARG A 144 1.66 17.17 -10.42
C ARG A 144 1.72 17.93 -9.10
N VAL A 145 2.84 17.83 -8.37
CA VAL A 145 3.09 18.57 -7.14
C VAL A 145 4.17 19.62 -7.39
N ASP A 146 3.98 20.83 -6.85
CA ASP A 146 4.95 21.91 -6.96
C ASP A 146 5.82 21.98 -5.70
N CYS A 147 6.48 20.88 -5.37
CA CYS A 147 7.38 20.80 -4.22
C CYS A 147 8.47 19.74 -4.39
N PRO A 148 9.60 19.85 -3.67
CA PRO A 148 10.62 18.81 -3.68
C PRO A 148 10.05 17.47 -3.16
N VAL A 149 10.32 16.39 -3.87
CA VAL A 149 9.87 15.04 -3.52
C VAL A 149 11.06 14.16 -3.18
N VAL A 150 10.92 13.34 -2.13
CA VAL A 150 11.84 12.24 -1.84
C VAL A 150 11.10 10.93 -2.00
N ILE A 151 11.66 10.02 -2.81
CA ILE A 151 11.16 8.66 -3.00
C ILE A 151 12.16 7.70 -2.32
N THR A 152 11.66 6.91 -1.38
CA THR A 152 12.46 5.94 -0.60
C THR A 152 11.64 4.70 -0.27
N GLY A 153 12.33 3.60 0.04
CA GLY A 153 11.74 2.44 0.70
C GLY A 153 11.97 2.49 2.22
N ASP A 154 11.16 1.75 2.97
CA ASP A 154 11.37 1.45 4.38
C ASP A 154 12.37 0.30 4.58
N HIS A 155 12.35 -0.69 3.69
CA HIS A 155 13.33 -1.77 3.59
C HIS A 155 13.52 -2.29 2.15
N GLY A 156 14.51 -3.16 1.96
CA GLY A 156 14.73 -3.95 0.74
C GLY A 156 14.17 -5.38 0.89
N GLU A 157 14.37 -6.23 -0.12
CA GLU A 157 13.76 -7.56 -0.20
C GLU A 157 14.75 -8.59 -0.76
N HIS A 158 14.79 -9.80 -0.17
CA HIS A 158 15.45 -10.94 -0.79
C HIS A 158 14.56 -11.60 -1.85
N LEU A 159 15.15 -11.88 -3.00
CA LEU A 159 14.47 -12.46 -4.17
C LEU A 159 15.15 -13.77 -4.63
N GLY A 160 15.73 -14.53 -3.70
CA GLY A 160 16.43 -15.80 -3.94
C GLY A 160 17.94 -15.77 -3.65
N GLU A 161 18.51 -14.64 -3.21
CA GLU A 161 19.95 -14.54 -2.94
C GLU A 161 20.41 -15.49 -1.83
N GLY A 162 21.06 -16.59 -2.22
CA GLY A 162 21.50 -17.62 -1.28
C GLY A 162 20.33 -18.44 -0.71
N GLY A 163 19.23 -18.56 -1.45
CA GLY A 163 18.02 -19.27 -1.00
C GLY A 163 17.21 -18.50 0.04
N ARG A 164 17.43 -17.19 0.17
CA ARG A 164 16.68 -16.30 1.06
C ARG A 164 15.60 -15.56 0.28
N TYR A 165 14.51 -15.26 0.98
CA TYR A 165 13.33 -14.63 0.42
C TYR A 165 12.74 -13.67 1.43
N LEU A 166 12.08 -12.63 0.94
CA LEU A 166 11.43 -11.60 1.75
C LEU A 166 12.41 -10.79 2.62
N HIS A 167 11.94 -10.23 3.74
CA HIS A 167 12.67 -9.25 4.55
C HIS A 167 12.75 -9.60 6.04
N GLU A 168 12.41 -10.84 6.43
CA GLU A 168 12.45 -11.26 7.84
C GLU A 168 13.90 -11.45 8.36
N GLU A 169 14.84 -11.75 7.46
CA GLU A 169 16.26 -11.90 7.80
C GLU A 169 17.05 -10.61 7.61
N ASP A 170 17.86 -10.26 8.62
CA ASP A 170 18.72 -9.11 8.56
C ASP A 170 19.86 -9.28 7.52
N SER A 171 19.99 -8.32 6.60
CA SER A 171 21.08 -8.29 5.63
C SER A 171 21.31 -6.91 5.03
N THR A 172 22.42 -6.73 4.33
CA THR A 172 22.66 -5.51 3.53
C THR A 172 21.61 -5.32 2.43
N VAL A 173 21.03 -6.41 1.90
CA VAL A 173 19.99 -6.34 0.86
C VAL A 173 18.71 -5.73 1.44
N VAL A 174 18.30 -6.14 2.64
CA VAL A 174 17.09 -5.64 3.31
C VAL A 174 17.30 -4.23 3.88
N ARG A 175 18.54 -3.84 4.22
CA ARG A 175 18.84 -2.50 4.75
C ARG A 175 19.13 -1.43 3.70
N ARG A 176 19.43 -1.82 2.45
CA ARG A 176 19.82 -0.86 1.41
C ARG A 176 18.61 -0.44 0.59
N VAL A 177 18.10 0.75 0.87
CA VAL A 177 16.96 1.35 0.18
C VAL A 177 17.39 2.52 -0.74
N PRO A 178 16.62 2.81 -1.80
CA PRO A 178 16.86 4.00 -2.61
C PRO A 178 16.57 5.27 -1.81
N TRP A 179 17.27 6.36 -2.13
CA TRP A 179 16.94 7.71 -1.69
C TRP A 179 17.02 8.62 -2.92
N PHE A 180 15.88 8.80 -3.57
CA PHE A 180 15.80 9.56 -4.81
C PHE A 180 15.13 10.91 -4.56
N VAL A 181 15.87 11.99 -4.80
CA VAL A 181 15.39 13.36 -4.62
C VAL A 181 15.02 13.93 -5.98
N VAL A 182 13.80 14.43 -6.11
CA VAL A 182 13.34 15.20 -7.27
C VAL A 182 13.27 16.65 -6.84
N SER A 183 14.07 17.49 -7.49
CA SER A 183 14.08 18.93 -7.21
C SER A 183 12.91 19.64 -7.89
N SER A 184 12.45 20.76 -7.31
CA SER A 184 11.37 21.57 -7.90
C SER A 184 11.69 22.05 -9.32
N ASP A 185 12.98 22.24 -9.63
CA ASP A 185 13.43 22.74 -10.93
C ASP A 185 13.37 21.68 -12.04
N GLU A 186 13.23 20.41 -11.66
CA GLU A 186 13.10 19.26 -12.58
C GLU A 186 11.62 18.89 -12.84
N LEU A 187 10.68 19.57 -12.18
CA LEU A 187 9.25 19.31 -12.31
C LEU A 187 8.64 20.17 -13.43
N ASP A 188 8.35 19.55 -14.57
CA ASP A 188 7.35 20.11 -15.49
C ASP A 188 5.98 19.82 -14.86
N THR A 189 5.43 20.81 -14.15
CA THR A 189 4.20 20.64 -13.37
C THR A 189 3.01 20.56 -14.31
N GLU A 190 2.54 19.34 -14.55
CA GLU A 190 1.31 19.09 -15.28
C GLU A 190 0.10 19.60 -14.47
N SER A 191 -0.86 20.21 -15.16
CA SER A 191 -2.09 20.67 -14.52
C SER A 191 -2.89 19.49 -13.95
N ASN A 192 -3.29 19.63 -12.69
CA ASN A 192 -4.19 18.69 -12.03
C ASN A 192 -5.61 18.70 -12.60
N GLU A 193 -6.00 19.68 -13.41
CA GLU A 193 -7.38 19.80 -13.93
C GLU A 193 -7.83 18.58 -14.74
N THR A 194 -6.89 17.92 -15.42
CA THR A 194 -7.17 16.76 -16.28
C THR A 194 -6.92 15.42 -15.60
N ASP A 195 -6.56 15.40 -14.32
CA ASP A 195 -6.29 14.14 -13.62
C ASP A 195 -7.56 13.28 -13.49
N PRO A 196 -7.50 11.97 -13.78
CA PRO A 196 -8.63 11.07 -13.60
C PRO A 196 -9.25 11.13 -12.18
N SER A 197 -8.45 11.45 -11.15
CA SER A 197 -8.92 11.60 -9.77
C SER A 197 -9.96 12.70 -9.60
N ASN A 198 -9.98 13.74 -10.44
CA ASN A 198 -11.00 14.80 -10.38
C ASN A 198 -12.39 14.30 -10.75
N SER A 199 -12.47 13.19 -11.50
CA SER A 199 -13.73 12.52 -11.84
C SER A 199 -14.11 11.42 -10.83
N HIS A 200 -13.15 10.98 -10.00
CA HIS A 200 -13.41 10.06 -8.89
C HIS A 200 -14.18 10.79 -7.79
N LYS A 201 -15.50 10.64 -7.81
CA LYS A 201 -16.26 10.71 -6.56
C LYS A 201 -15.83 9.47 -5.78
N SER A 202 -15.27 9.64 -4.58
CA SER A 202 -15.11 8.49 -3.67
C SER A 202 -16.44 7.75 -3.63
N LYS A 203 -16.43 6.42 -3.49
CA LYS A 203 -17.67 5.69 -3.20
C LYS A 203 -18.28 6.37 -1.98
N SER A 204 -19.35 7.15 -2.17
CA SER A 204 -20.04 7.76 -1.04
C SER A 204 -20.58 6.58 -0.25
N TYR A 205 -20.12 6.43 0.99
CA TYR A 205 -20.64 5.44 1.90
C TYR A 205 -22.17 5.45 1.84
N SER A 206 -22.77 4.34 1.42
CA SER A 206 -24.22 4.20 1.25
C SER A 206 -24.90 3.60 2.48
N GLY A 207 -24.14 3.37 3.55
CA GLY A 207 -24.68 2.89 4.82
C GLY A 207 -25.35 4.01 5.62
N SER A 208 -26.09 3.63 6.65
CA SER A 208 -26.79 4.60 7.49
C SER A 208 -25.81 5.43 8.32
N GLU A 209 -26.25 6.60 8.77
CA GLU A 209 -25.45 7.46 9.66
C GLU A 209 -25.09 6.74 10.97
N GLU A 210 -25.94 5.81 11.42
CA GLU A 210 -25.71 4.96 12.59
C GLU A 210 -24.62 3.90 12.33
N GLU A 211 -24.61 3.26 11.16
CA GLU A 211 -23.54 2.32 10.76
C GLU A 211 -22.21 3.05 10.54
N LEU A 212 -22.25 4.28 10.01
CA LEU A 212 -21.07 5.13 9.88
C LEU A 212 -20.51 5.50 11.25
N GLU A 213 -21.34 5.94 12.18
CA GLU A 213 -20.91 6.26 13.54
C GLU A 213 -20.42 5.02 14.30
N GLU A 214 -21.04 3.86 14.12
CA GLU A 214 -20.59 2.61 14.72
C GLU A 214 -19.23 2.18 14.14
N ARG A 215 -19.04 2.33 12.82
CA ARG A 215 -17.75 2.12 12.16
C ARG A 215 -16.71 3.11 12.72
N LEU A 216 -17.05 4.40 12.86
CA LEU A 216 -16.19 5.44 13.45
C LEU A 216 -15.85 5.20 14.92
N ARG A 217 -16.78 4.67 15.72
CA ARG A 217 -16.54 4.25 17.10
C ARG A 217 -15.61 3.04 17.16
N ASN A 218 -15.82 2.05 16.29
CA ASN A 218 -14.92 0.91 16.11
C ASN A 218 -13.56 1.30 15.48
N LEU A 219 -13.44 2.54 15.01
CA LEU A 219 -12.22 3.19 14.50
C LEU A 219 -11.50 4.03 15.57
N GLY A 220 -12.06 4.14 16.78
CA GLY A 220 -11.48 4.93 17.88
C GLY A 220 -11.82 6.44 17.83
N TYR A 221 -12.69 6.86 16.92
CA TYR A 221 -13.23 8.22 16.89
C TYR A 221 -14.46 8.32 17.83
N LYS A 222 -14.67 9.50 18.41
CA LYS A 222 -15.77 9.78 19.35
C LYS A 222 -17.09 10.09 18.65
#